data_AF-A0A5K0XF06-F1
#
_entry.id   AF-A0A5K0XF06-F1
#
_cell.length_a   1.000
_cell.length_b   1.000
_cell.length_c   1.000
_cell.angle_alpha   90.00
_cell.angle_beta   90.00
_cell.angle_gamma   90.00
#
_symmetry.space_group_name_H-M   'P 1'
#
loop_
_entity.id
_entity.type
_entity.pdbx_description
1 polymer ?
#
loop_
_entity_poly.entity_id
_entity_poly.type
_entity_poly.pdbx_seq_one_letter_code
_entity_poly.pdbx_strand_id
1 'polypeptide(L)' 'VDAGGDLIITQLFYDTDIFLKFVNDCRQIGITCPIVPGIMPINNYKGFLRMTGFCKTK' A
#
# COMPACT_ATOMS: atom_id res chain seq x y z
N VAL A 1 9.75 -11.12 3.33
CA VAL A 1 9.22 -12.21 2.46
C VAL A 1 9.98 -13.50 2.75
N ASP A 2 11.29 -13.43 2.88
CA ASP A 2 12.18 -14.57 3.18
C ASP A 2 11.83 -15.36 4.46
N ALA A 3 11.16 -14.73 5.42
CA ALA A 3 10.64 -15.40 6.61
C ALA A 3 9.39 -16.29 6.35
N GLY A 4 8.96 -16.46 5.10
CA GLY A 4 7.80 -17.28 4.71
C GLY A 4 6.51 -16.50 4.44
N GLY A 5 6.60 -15.28 3.93
CA GLY A 5 5.41 -14.49 3.57
C GLY A 5 4.96 -14.76 2.13
N ASP A 6 3.78 -15.33 1.94
CA ASP A 6 3.25 -15.70 0.62
C ASP A 6 2.70 -14.53 -0.19
N LEU A 7 2.29 -13.44 0.47
CA LEU A 7 1.70 -12.27 -0.16
C LEU A 7 1.98 -10.98 0.62
N ILE A 8 1.98 -9.85 -0.07
CA ILE A 8 2.10 -8.52 0.53
C ILE A 8 0.80 -7.77 0.30
N ILE A 9 0.24 -7.17 1.35
CA ILE A 9 -0.87 -6.21 1.25
C ILE A 9 -0.31 -4.84 1.62
N THR A 10 -0.49 -3.85 0.75
CA THR A 10 -0.01 -2.49 1.03
C THR A 10 -0.95 -1.76 1.99
N GLN A 11 -0.42 -0.76 2.69
CA GLN A 11 -1.26 0.25 3.34
C GLN A 11 -2.07 1.03 2.30
N LEU A 12 -3.14 1.68 2.75
CA LEU A 12 -3.96 2.56 1.92
C LEU A 12 -3.15 3.70 1.28
N PHE A 13 -3.42 3.91 -0.01
CA PHE A 13 -2.87 4.97 -0.84
C PHE A 13 -3.95 5.52 -1.77
N TYR A 14 -3.78 6.77 -2.20
CA TYR A 14 -4.68 7.40 -3.19
C TYR A 14 -3.94 7.83 -4.46
N ASP A 15 -2.60 7.76 -4.46
CA ASP A 15 -1.75 7.99 -5.62
C ASP A 15 -1.21 6.66 -6.16
N THR A 16 -1.55 6.35 -7.41
CA THR A 16 -1.12 5.13 -8.10
C THR A 16 0.38 5.10 -8.40
N ASP A 17 1.01 6.26 -8.61
CA ASP A 17 2.42 6.33 -8.96
C ASP A 17 3.31 5.91 -7.78
N ILE A 18 2.88 6.23 -6.56
CA ILE A 18 3.54 5.75 -5.32
C ILE A 18 3.48 4.22 -5.24
N PHE A 19 2.32 3.63 -5.56
CA PHE A 19 2.18 2.17 -5.55
C PHE A 19 3.05 1.51 -6.62
N LEU A 20 3.04 2.03 -7.86
CA LEU A 20 3.87 1.50 -8.94
C LEU A 20 5.36 1.60 -8.62
N LYS A 21 5.79 2.71 -8.02
CA LYS A 21 7.16 2.86 -7.53
C LYS A 21 7.50 1.81 -6.47
N PHE A 22 6.64 1.63 -5.46
CA PHE A 22 6.84 0.60 -4.43
C PHE A 22 6.94 -0.81 -5.02
N VAL A 23 6.08 -1.14 -5.99
CA VAL A 23 6.15 -2.43 -6.69
C VAL A 23 7.49 -2.59 -7.41
N ASN A 24 7.92 -1.57 -8.16
CA ASN A 24 9.21 -1.60 -8.87
C ASN A 24 10.38 -1.77 -7.91
N ASP A 25 10.42 -1.02 -6.81
CA ASP A 25 11.45 -1.11 -5.78
C ASP A 25 11.48 -2.53 -5.18
N CYS A 26 10.31 -3.12 -4.88
CA CYS A 26 10.19 -4.49 -4.39
C CYS A 26 10.69 -5.52 -5.40
N ARG A 27 10.39 -5.35 -6.69
CA ARG A 27 10.88 -6.25 -7.74
C ARG A 27 12.39 -6.16 -7.93
N GLN A 28 12.98 -4.96 -7.80
CA GLN A 28 14.43 -4.76 -7.90
C GLN A 28 15.21 -5.48 -6.80
N ILE A 29 14.64 -5.59 -5.60
CA ILE A 29 15.26 -6.34 -4.48
C ILE A 29 14.94 -7.84 -4.50
N GLY A 30 14.30 -8.35 -5.56
CA GLY A 30 14.03 -9.77 -5.75
C GLY A 30 12.77 -10.29 -5.08
N ILE A 31 11.88 -9.43 -4.56
CA ILE A 31 10.58 -9.87 -4.06
C ILE A 31 9.70 -10.28 -5.23
N THR A 32 9.30 -11.55 -5.29
CA THR A 32 8.46 -12.10 -6.38
C THR A 32 7.02 -12.40 -5.96
N CYS A 33 6.71 -12.37 -4.67
CA CYS A 33 5.37 -12.65 -4.19
C CYS A 33 4.33 -11.62 -4.70
N PRO A 34 3.05 -11.99 -4.77
CA PRO A 34 1.97 -11.08 -5.15
C PRO A 34 1.87 -9.89 -4.19
N ILE A 35 1.74 -8.69 -4.76
CA ILE A 35 1.55 -7.44 -4.01
C ILE A 35 0.13 -6.94 -4.32
N VAL A 36 -0.73 -6.91 -3.31
CA VAL A 36 -2.14 -6.52 -3.41
C VAL A 36 -2.31 -5.10 -2.85
N PRO A 37 -2.92 -4.18 -3.60
CA PRO A 37 -3.15 -2.83 -3.12
C PRO A 37 -4.26 -2.81 -2.05
N GLY A 38 -3.97 -2.23 -0.89
CA GLY A 38 -5.00 -1.91 0.09
C GLY A 38 -5.73 -0.63 -0.31
N ILE A 39 -7.02 -0.72 -0.65
CA ILE A 39 -7.84 0.46 -0.98
C ILE A 39 -8.91 0.62 0.09
N MET A 40 -8.96 1.80 0.72
CA MET A 40 -10.01 2.16 1.66
C MET A 40 -11.06 3.03 0.96
N PRO A 41 -12.33 2.59 0.88
CA PRO A 41 -13.40 3.43 0.35
C PRO A 41 -13.63 4.67 1.22
N ILE A 42 -13.74 5.84 0.59
CA ILE A 42 -14.04 7.09 1.29
C ILE A 42 -15.54 7.16 1.57
N ASN A 43 -15.94 6.76 2.78
CA ASN A 43 -17.35 6.81 3.20
C ASN A 43 -17.78 8.17 3.75
N ASN A 44 -16.88 8.89 4.43
CA ASN A 44 -17.12 10.25 4.91
C ASN A 44 -15.82 11.03 5.10
N TYR A 45 -15.88 12.35 4.94
CA TYR A 45 -14.71 13.24 4.94
C TYR A 45 -13.96 13.27 6.28
N LYS A 46 -14.67 13.23 7.41
CA LYS A 46 -14.06 13.26 8.75
C LYS A 46 -13.25 11.99 9.04
N GLY A 47 -13.79 10.82 8.66
CA GLY A 47 -13.15 9.53 8.79
C GLY A 47 -11.94 9.41 7.85
N PHE A 48 -12.06 9.94 6.64
CA PHE A 48 -10.96 10.07 5.70
C PHE A 48 -9.79 10.87 6.30
N LEU A 49 -10.04 12.10 6.77
CA LEU A 49 -9.01 12.93 7.38
C LEU A 49 -8.33 12.26 8.59
N ARG A 50 -9.11 11.57 9.42
CA ARG A 50 -8.57 10.83 10.57
C ARG A 50 -7.64 9.71 10.11
N MET A 51 -8.06 8.94 9.11
CA MET A 51 -7.30 7.79 8.64
C MET A 51 -6.05 8.21 7.86
N THR A 52 -6.15 9.21 6.98
CA THR A 52 -4.99 9.74 6.25
C THR A 52 -3.98 10.38 7.20
N GLY A 53 -4.45 11.08 8.24
CA GLY A 53 -3.58 11.62 9.30
C GLY A 53 -2.87 10.54 10.11
N PHE A 54 -3.55 9.43 10.44
CA PHE A 54 -2.97 8.32 11.20
C PHE A 54 -1.97 7.49 10.38
N CYS A 55 -2.34 7.17 9.14
CA CYS A 55 -1.52 6.37 8.22
C CYS A 55 -0.42 7.19 7.52
N LYS A 56 -0.44 8.53 7.67
CA LYS A 56 0.43 9.47 6.96
C LYS A 56 0.44 9.24 5.45
N THR A 57 -0.71 8.83 4.92
CA THR A 57 -0.89 8.54 3.51
C THR A 57 -0.82 9.85 2.72
N LYS A 58 -0.04 9.84 1.63
CA LYS A 58 -0.03 10.90 0.62
C LYS A 58 -0.97 10.54 -0.52
#